data_AF-A0A9X8YPD7-F1
#
_entry.id   AF-A0A9X8YPD7-F1
#
_cell.length_a   1.000
_cell.length_b   1.000
_cell.length_c   1.000
_cell.angle_alpha   90.00
_cell.angle_beta   90.00
_cell.angle_gamma   90.00
#
_symmetry.space_group_name_H-M   'P 1'
#
loop_
_entity.id
_entity.type
_entity.pdbx_description
1 polymer ?
#
loop_
_entity_poly.entity_id
_entity_poly.type
_entity_poly.pdbx_seq_one_letter_code
_entity_poly.pdbx_strand_id
1 'polypeptide(L)'
;MVDKRDSYTKEDLEASGRGELFGAGGPPLPAGNMLMMDRVVKMTEDGGTHNKGYVEAELDINPDLWFFGCHFIGDPVMPGCLGLDAMWQLVGFYLGWLGGEGKGRALGVGEVKFTGQVLPTAKKVTYRINFKRV
;
A
#
# COMPACT_ATOMS: atom_id res chain seq x y z
N MET A 1 10.18 -5.11 19.94
CA MET A 1 9.05 -5.84 19.32
C MET A 1 8.18 -4.81 18.64
N VAL A 2 7.67 -5.10 17.44
CA VAL A 2 6.75 -4.20 16.73
C VAL A 2 5.46 -4.12 17.53
N ASP A 3 4.97 -2.91 17.82
CA ASP A 3 3.65 -2.70 18.41
C ASP A 3 2.58 -2.96 17.34
N LYS A 4 2.05 -4.19 17.33
CA LYS A 4 1.10 -4.64 16.32
C LYS A 4 -0.27 -4.01 16.56
N ARG A 5 -0.61 -3.07 15.69
CA ARG A 5 -1.98 -2.51 15.56
C ARG A 5 -2.68 -3.09 14.34
N ASP A 6 -4.02 -3.12 14.40
CA ASP A 6 -4.87 -3.63 13.32
C ASP A 6 -5.19 -2.55 12.26
N SER A 7 -4.84 -1.29 12.53
CA SER A 7 -5.01 -0.15 11.62
C SER A 7 -3.92 0.91 11.85
N TYR A 8 -3.63 1.70 10.81
CA TYR A 8 -2.58 2.71 10.80
C TYR A 8 -3.06 3.97 10.06
N THR A 9 -2.80 5.14 10.65
CA THR A 9 -3.16 6.44 10.08
C THR A 9 -2.15 6.92 9.05
N LYS A 10 -2.38 8.08 8.41
CA LYS A 10 -1.42 8.67 7.47
C LYS A 10 -0.08 8.93 8.14
N GLU A 11 -0.11 9.48 9.35
CA GLU A 11 1.06 9.83 10.14
C GLU A 11 1.89 8.58 10.49
N ASP A 12 1.22 7.45 10.76
CA ASP A 12 1.89 6.17 10.97
C ASP A 12 2.61 5.68 9.70
N LEU A 13 1.98 5.81 8.54
CA LEU A 13 2.58 5.40 7.27
C LEU A 13 3.76 6.31 6.88
N GLU A 14 3.67 7.59 7.18
CA GLU A 14 4.78 8.53 7.02
C GLU A 14 5.94 8.19 7.98
N ALA A 15 5.64 7.83 9.24
CA ALA A 15 6.63 7.32 10.18
C ALA A 15 7.26 6.01 9.71
N SER A 16 6.49 5.13 9.06
CA SER A 16 7.03 3.93 8.40
C SER A 16 8.02 4.30 7.31
N GLY A 17 7.70 5.30 6.47
CA GLY A 17 8.61 5.78 5.43
C GLY A 17 9.94 6.35 5.96
N ARG A 18 9.93 6.87 7.20
CA ARG A 18 11.14 7.32 7.92
C ARG A 18 11.87 6.21 8.68
N GLY A 19 11.35 4.98 8.67
CA GLY A 19 11.91 3.85 9.41
C GLY A 19 11.65 3.88 10.92
N GLU A 20 10.71 4.71 11.36
CA GLU A 20 10.39 4.92 12.77
C GLU A 20 9.40 3.87 13.29
N LEU A 21 8.50 3.40 12.44
CA LEU A 21 7.38 2.54 12.85
C LEU A 21 7.81 1.11 13.24
N PHE A 22 8.65 0.46 12.42
CA PHE A 22 9.16 -0.88 12.70
C PHE A 22 10.61 -0.87 13.23
N GLY A 23 11.17 0.32 13.44
CA GLY A 23 12.56 0.54 13.81
C GLY A 23 13.56 0.20 12.70
N ALA A 24 14.86 0.35 13.00
CA ALA A 24 15.94 0.25 12.03
C ALA A 24 16.07 -1.10 11.33
N GLY A 25 15.53 -2.17 11.92
CA GLY A 25 15.55 -3.52 11.36
C GLY A 25 14.37 -3.83 10.44
N GLY A 26 13.27 -3.09 10.52
CA GLY A 26 12.06 -3.36 9.75
C GLY A 26 12.04 -2.71 8.35
N PRO A 27 11.18 -3.19 7.45
CA PRO A 27 11.05 -2.61 6.12
C PRO A 27 10.28 -1.27 6.17
N PRO A 28 10.89 -0.14 5.75
CA PRO A 28 10.16 1.11 5.60
C PRO A 28 9.26 1.06 4.37
N LEU A 29 8.13 1.77 4.41
CA LEU A 29 7.37 2.11 3.22
C LEU A 29 8.12 3.12 2.34
N PRO A 30 7.75 3.29 1.07
CA PRO A 30 8.11 4.48 0.31
C PRO A 30 7.60 5.76 0.98
N ALA A 31 8.23 6.89 0.69
CA ALA A 31 7.85 8.21 1.22
C ALA A 31 7.27 9.12 0.13
N GLY A 32 6.53 10.15 0.55
CA GLY A 32 6.03 11.22 -0.32
C GLY A 32 5.26 10.70 -1.52
N ASN A 33 5.67 11.14 -2.73
CA ASN A 33 4.96 10.85 -3.98
C ASN A 33 4.95 9.37 -4.39
N MET A 34 5.73 8.51 -3.74
CA MET A 34 5.68 7.05 -3.96
C MET A 34 4.84 6.31 -2.92
N LEU A 35 4.41 6.95 -1.84
CA LEU A 35 3.51 6.34 -0.86
C LEU A 35 2.08 6.36 -1.40
N MET A 36 1.57 5.21 -1.83
CA MET A 36 0.29 5.10 -2.57
C MET A 36 -0.93 4.75 -1.69
N MET A 37 -0.88 5.07 -0.40
CA MET A 37 -2.00 4.87 0.52
C MET A 37 -1.97 5.94 1.62
N ASP A 38 -3.15 6.26 2.13
CA ASP A 38 -3.33 7.21 3.23
C ASP A 38 -3.57 6.52 4.56
N ARG A 39 -4.05 5.27 4.53
CA ARG A 39 -4.36 4.52 5.75
C ARG A 39 -4.42 3.03 5.47
N VAL A 40 -4.07 2.24 6.48
CA VAL A 40 -4.41 0.82 6.57
C VAL A 40 -5.60 0.74 7.53
N VAL A 41 -6.76 0.34 7.03
CA VAL A 41 -8.01 0.30 7.83
C VAL A 41 -8.21 -1.03 8.54
N LYS A 42 -7.57 -2.09 8.06
CA LYS A 42 -7.63 -3.42 8.68
C LYS A 42 -6.39 -4.24 8.32
N MET A 43 -5.83 -4.91 9.32
CA MET A 43 -4.79 -5.92 9.15
C MET A 43 -5.00 -7.04 10.17
N THR A 44 -4.95 -8.29 9.72
CA THR A 44 -5.14 -9.48 10.56
C THR A 44 -4.16 -10.58 10.15
N GLU A 45 -3.67 -11.36 11.12
CA GLU A 45 -2.79 -12.52 10.86
C GLU A 45 -3.52 -13.70 10.22
N ASP A 46 -4.82 -13.81 10.52
CA ASP A 46 -5.75 -14.78 9.96
C ASP A 46 -6.80 -14.10 9.06
N GLY A 47 -7.71 -14.89 8.49
CA GLY A 47 -8.70 -14.40 7.54
C GLY A 47 -8.15 -14.20 6.12
N GLY A 48 -8.91 -13.43 5.33
CA GLY A 48 -8.76 -13.39 3.88
C GLY A 48 -9.20 -14.71 3.23
N THR A 49 -9.10 -14.78 1.90
CA THR A 49 -9.62 -15.93 1.12
C THR A 49 -8.89 -17.25 1.36
N HIS A 50 -7.71 -17.23 2.00
CA HIS A 50 -6.92 -18.44 2.30
C HIS A 50 -6.68 -18.65 3.80
N ASN A 51 -7.24 -17.80 4.68
CA ASN A 51 -7.01 -17.82 6.12
C ASN A 51 -5.52 -17.73 6.52
N LYS A 52 -4.76 -16.87 5.82
CA LYS A 52 -3.30 -16.67 6.00
C LYS A 52 -2.91 -15.20 6.18
N GLY A 53 -3.91 -14.35 6.41
CA GLY A 53 -3.73 -12.93 6.62
C GLY A 53 -4.51 -12.09 5.62
N TYR A 54 -4.88 -10.90 6.07
CA TYR A 54 -5.64 -9.93 5.28
C TYR A 54 -5.18 -8.52 5.58
N VAL A 55 -5.11 -7.68 4.54
CA VAL A 55 -4.88 -6.24 4.67
C VAL A 55 -5.86 -5.48 3.79
N GLU A 56 -6.48 -4.43 4.35
CA GLU A 56 -7.27 -3.45 3.61
C GLU A 56 -6.72 -2.04 3.86
N ALA A 57 -6.48 -1.31 2.78
CA ALA A 57 -5.92 0.04 2.81
C ALA A 57 -6.64 0.94 1.82
N GLU A 58 -6.52 2.24 2.02
CA GLU A 58 -7.25 3.25 1.25
C GLU A 58 -6.34 4.40 0.84
N LEU A 59 -6.62 4.97 -0.33
CA LEU A 59 -6.04 6.22 -0.85
C LEU A 59 -7.18 7.17 -1.21
N ASP A 60 -7.20 8.35 -0.62
CA ASP A 60 -8.18 9.39 -0.94
C ASP A 60 -7.79 10.05 -2.28
N ILE A 61 -8.74 10.13 -3.20
CA ILE A 61 -8.52 10.70 -4.53
C ILE A 61 -8.99 12.15 -4.55
N ASN A 62 -8.09 13.02 -5.02
CA ASN A 62 -8.37 14.41 -5.32
C ASN A 62 -7.65 14.82 -6.62
N PRO A 63 -8.13 15.85 -7.34
CA PRO A 63 -7.54 16.26 -8.62
C PRO A 63 -6.09 16.74 -8.54
N ASP A 64 -5.61 17.12 -7.36
CA ASP A 64 -4.28 17.70 -7.16
C ASP A 64 -3.19 16.63 -6.93
N LEU A 65 -3.55 15.34 -6.89
CA LEU A 65 -2.56 14.27 -6.82
C LEU A 65 -1.60 14.35 -8.02
N TRP A 66 -0.30 14.38 -7.71
CA TRP A 66 0.77 14.77 -8.64
C TRP A 66 0.71 14.04 -9.98
N PHE A 67 0.35 12.75 -9.97
CA PHE A 67 0.36 11.92 -11.16
C PHE A 67 -0.70 12.31 -12.19
N PHE A 68 -1.81 12.95 -11.78
CA PHE A 68 -2.82 13.39 -12.73
C PHE A 68 -2.33 14.51 -13.64
N GLY A 69 -1.44 15.38 -13.14
CA GLY A 69 -0.88 16.49 -13.92
C GLY A 69 0.08 16.04 -15.03
N CYS A 70 0.64 14.84 -14.92
CA CYS A 70 1.63 14.32 -15.88
C CYS A 70 1.20 13.04 -16.61
N HIS A 71 0.10 12.41 -16.21
CA HIS A 71 -0.35 11.12 -16.77
C HIS A 71 -1.85 11.14 -17.07
N PHE A 72 -2.28 11.65 -18.22
CA PHE A 72 -1.53 12.39 -19.24
C PHE A 72 -1.97 13.85 -19.26
N ILE A 73 -1.19 14.73 -19.90
CA ILE A 73 -1.60 16.11 -20.14
C ILE A 73 -2.87 16.10 -20.99
N GLY A 74 -3.99 16.57 -20.41
CA GLY A 74 -5.31 16.62 -21.08
C GLY A 74 -6.14 15.34 -20.98
N ASP A 75 -5.60 14.26 -20.42
CA ASP A 75 -6.32 13.00 -20.18
C ASP A 75 -5.86 12.37 -18.85
N PRO A 76 -6.26 12.97 -17.72
CA PRO A 76 -5.73 12.60 -16.41
C PRO A 76 -6.28 11.26 -15.92
N VAL A 77 -5.37 10.33 -15.62
CA VAL A 77 -5.67 8.99 -15.12
C VAL A 77 -4.55 8.50 -14.20
N MET A 78 -4.90 7.91 -13.06
CA MET A 78 -3.90 7.34 -12.16
C MET A 78 -3.10 6.25 -12.90
N PRO A 79 -1.75 6.28 -12.86
CA PRO A 79 -0.95 5.22 -13.43
C PRO A 79 -1.29 3.87 -12.78
N GLY A 80 -1.74 2.89 -13.58
CA GLY A 80 -2.08 1.55 -13.07
C GLY A 80 -0.92 0.86 -12.36
N CYS A 81 0.32 1.18 -12.74
CA CYS A 81 1.53 0.70 -12.08
C CYS A 81 1.67 1.18 -10.63
N LEU A 82 1.18 2.38 -10.28
CA LEU A 82 1.19 2.86 -8.90
C LEU A 82 0.17 2.13 -8.03
N GLY A 83 -0.99 1.78 -8.61
CA GLY A 83 -1.95 0.90 -7.94
C GLY A 83 -1.39 -0.51 -7.70
N LEU A 84 -0.60 -1.03 -8.64
CA LEU A 84 0.13 -2.29 -8.47
C LEU A 84 1.22 -2.18 -7.39
N ASP A 85 1.97 -1.09 -7.37
CA ASP A 85 3.01 -0.86 -6.37
C ASP A 85 2.43 -0.73 -4.95
N ALA A 86 1.27 -0.10 -4.79
CA ALA A 86 0.54 -0.07 -3.52
C ALA A 86 0.31 -1.48 -2.95
N MET A 87 -0.01 -2.45 -3.81
CA MET A 87 -0.19 -3.84 -3.38
C MET A 87 1.13 -4.48 -2.91
N TRP A 88 2.24 -4.22 -3.61
CA TRP A 88 3.56 -4.71 -3.17
C TRP A 88 4.03 -4.03 -1.89
N GLN A 89 3.78 -2.74 -1.73
CA GLN A 89 4.05 -1.99 -0.50
C GLN A 89 3.33 -2.63 0.70
N LEU A 90 2.03 -2.94 0.56
CA LEU A 90 1.24 -3.57 1.62
C LEU A 90 1.71 -5.00 1.95
N VAL A 91 2.17 -5.77 0.96
CA VAL A 91 2.78 -7.08 1.20
C VAL A 91 4.06 -6.93 2.03
N GLY A 92 4.96 -6.01 1.65
CA GLY A 92 6.19 -5.75 2.41
C GLY A 92 5.92 -5.21 3.82
N PHE A 93 4.94 -4.32 3.94
CA PHE A 93 4.49 -3.77 5.22
C PHE A 93 3.98 -4.86 6.17
N TYR A 94 3.17 -5.79 5.66
CA TYR A 94 2.68 -6.94 6.42
C TYR A 94 3.81 -7.84 6.94
N LEU A 95 4.85 -8.08 6.14
CA LEU A 95 6.02 -8.85 6.59
C LEU A 95 6.74 -8.14 7.74
N GLY A 96 6.91 -6.82 7.65
CA GLY A 96 7.47 -6.01 8.75
C GLY A 96 6.59 -6.01 9.99
N TRP A 97 5.28 -5.92 9.80
CA TRP A 97 4.29 -5.98 10.87
C TRP A 97 4.33 -7.32 11.62
N LEU A 98 4.55 -8.44 10.93
CA LEU A 98 4.78 -9.74 11.55
C LEU A 98 6.10 -9.84 12.34
N GLY A 99 6.97 -8.83 12.25
CA GLY A 99 8.29 -8.80 12.87
C GLY A 99 9.44 -9.22 11.95
N GLY A 100 9.19 -9.35 10.64
CA GLY A 100 10.23 -9.63 9.66
C GLY A 100 11.24 -8.48 9.55
N GLU A 101 12.51 -8.83 9.50
CA GLU A 101 13.61 -7.87 9.37
C GLU A 101 14.10 -7.76 7.91
N GLY A 102 14.67 -6.61 7.57
CA GLY A 102 15.30 -6.34 6.28
C GLY A 102 14.54 -5.33 5.41
N LYS A 103 15.06 -5.12 4.20
CA LYS A 103 14.52 -4.12 3.25
C LYS A 103 13.56 -4.79 2.27
N GLY A 104 12.34 -4.29 2.18
CA GLY A 104 11.34 -4.80 1.24
C GLY A 104 11.77 -4.65 -0.22
N ARG A 105 11.58 -5.70 -1.02
CA ARG A 105 11.77 -5.71 -2.48
C ARG A 105 10.66 -6.52 -3.13
N ALA A 106 9.94 -5.92 -4.07
CA ALA A 106 8.98 -6.67 -4.88
C ALA A 106 9.74 -7.68 -5.76
N LEU A 107 9.29 -8.93 -5.74
CA LEU A 107 9.89 -10.00 -6.56
C LEU A 107 9.15 -10.22 -7.89
N GLY A 108 7.94 -9.70 -8.00
CA GLY A 108 7.11 -9.81 -9.19
C GLY A 108 5.65 -10.08 -8.86
N VAL A 109 4.90 -10.41 -9.90
CA VAL A 109 3.48 -10.76 -9.86
C VAL A 109 3.20 -11.77 -10.97
N GLY A 110 2.19 -12.62 -10.78
CA GLY A 110 1.77 -13.58 -11.80
C GLY A 110 1.04 -12.90 -12.95
N GLU A 111 -0.28 -12.78 -12.84
CA GLU A 111 -1.12 -12.11 -13.84
C GLU A 111 -1.67 -10.80 -13.26
N VAL A 112 -1.67 -9.73 -14.06
CA VAL A 112 -2.30 -8.45 -13.73
C VAL A 112 -3.30 -8.10 -14.82
N LYS A 113 -4.51 -7.69 -14.42
CA LYS A 113 -5.56 -7.24 -15.32
C LYS A 113 -6.04 -5.86 -14.87
N PHE A 114 -5.95 -4.88 -15.76
CA PHE A 114 -6.58 -3.57 -15.59
C PHE A 114 -7.83 -3.53 -16.47
N THR A 115 -9.00 -3.43 -15.85
CA THR A 115 -10.31 -3.44 -16.54
C THR A 115 -11.06 -2.12 -16.38
N GLY A 116 -10.45 -1.14 -15.72
CA GLY A 116 -10.99 0.17 -15.45
C GLY A 116 -9.87 1.14 -15.10
N GLN A 117 -10.24 2.33 -14.67
CA GLN A 117 -9.32 3.43 -14.44
C GLN A 117 -9.75 4.30 -13.26
N VAL A 118 -8.81 5.05 -12.70
CA VAL A 118 -9.08 6.03 -11.64
C VAL A 118 -8.92 7.43 -12.22
N LEU A 119 -10.03 8.17 -12.27
CA LEU A 119 -10.08 9.55 -12.73
C LEU A 119 -9.95 10.54 -11.56
N PRO A 120 -9.59 11.81 -11.80
CA PRO A 120 -9.57 12.87 -10.78
C PRO A 120 -10.90 13.09 -10.05
N THR A 121 -12.01 12.65 -10.66
CA THR A 121 -13.37 12.77 -10.09
C THR A 121 -13.71 11.65 -9.11
N ALA A 122 -12.91 10.58 -9.07
CA ALA A 122 -13.06 9.52 -8.08
C ALA A 122 -12.84 10.08 -6.66
N LYS A 123 -13.26 9.31 -5.65
CA LYS A 123 -13.17 9.72 -4.24
C LYS A 123 -12.19 8.91 -3.44
N LYS A 124 -12.12 7.61 -3.72
CA LYS A 124 -11.32 6.68 -2.94
C LYS A 124 -10.92 5.48 -3.76
N VAL A 125 -9.68 5.03 -3.59
CA VAL A 125 -9.19 3.72 -4.01
C VAL A 125 -9.09 2.84 -2.77
N THR A 126 -9.49 1.58 -2.89
CA THR A 126 -9.37 0.58 -1.82
C THR A 126 -8.52 -0.59 -2.31
N TYR A 127 -7.47 -0.91 -1.57
CA TYR A 127 -6.59 -2.05 -1.81
C TYR A 127 -6.97 -3.18 -0.84
N ARG A 128 -7.15 -4.40 -1.35
CA ARG A 128 -7.47 -5.58 -0.54
C ARG A 128 -6.51 -6.72 -0.85
N ILE A 129 -5.67 -7.07 0.12
CA ILE A 129 -4.63 -8.08 -0.02
C ILE A 129 -5.06 -9.34 0.73
N ASN A 130 -5.05 -10.46 0.02
CA ASN A 130 -5.31 -11.78 0.60
C ASN A 130 -4.02 -12.60 0.51
N PHE A 131 -3.42 -12.90 1.65
CA PHE A 131 -2.19 -13.67 1.71
C PHE A 131 -2.47 -15.14 1.40
N LYS A 132 -1.57 -15.77 0.64
CA LYS A 132 -1.61 -17.21 0.29
C LYS A 132 -0.59 -18.01 1.08
N ARG A 133 0.59 -17.41 1.27
CA ARG A 133 1.73 -17.95 2.02
C ARG A 133 2.60 -16.77 2.45
N VAL A 134 3.21 -16.90 3.61
CA VAL A 134 4.18 -15.98 4.20
C VAL A 134 5.46 -16.78 4.43
#